data_AF-A0A2V4WS96-F1
#
_entry.id   AF-A0A2V4WS96-F1
#
_cell.length_a   1.000
_cell.length_b   1.000
_cell.length_c   1.000
_cell.angle_alpha   90.00
_cell.angle_beta   90.00
_cell.angle_gamma   90.00
#
_symmetry.space_group_name_H-M   'P 1'
#
loop_
_entity.id
_entity.type
_entity.pdbx_description
1 polymer ?
#
loop_
_entity_poly.entity_id
_entity_poly.type
_entity_poly.pdbx_seq_one_letter_code
_entity_poly.pdbx_strand_id
1 'polypeptide(L)'
;MSWLNTEIAEKWRMEGMRYAGDVNTFVRSLLKGEQPDESELSDDTRHTISAKVMKMVKQANLQGEVERLRKELPAATWPLSNYFQNSMQAVQVAGYLNEGTILCNTGLSSNKGQVYTMDQQGWWRSPDAAFAGSSPDGRYIALANSEGVRVIRQPDCRLEGEQVAWYHWSEIQEQIRAVLPGIESLADSPHPEYTLEKLIPVDHGRTLLLQSELGIYLLEQAKVTILHPDVGEIQEYEYEDTRLSMGHAAVSYDERWIAWGSQMSSHTVMDRKMNKVVQIEPQSSYPHCAAFSRDHQHVWFNACHFYNGVTIQLRLADMEGHEDSEEWPIMDENARVYTMVEIEAGMIIGDAYGYLYCINNAGQELWRHFVGSTIYSLAVSPDQSQLAVGTYGGMLHLLDLCSQSMDEYGIGTGTLRELERYVLWRDEEPLRW
;
A
#
# COMPACT_ATOMS: atom_id res chain seq x y z
N MET A 1 18.98 -9.80 -33.93
CA MET A 1 17.61 -9.51 -34.42
C MET A 1 17.02 -8.44 -33.51
N SER A 2 16.26 -7.48 -34.06
CA SER A 2 15.57 -6.47 -33.25
C SER A 2 14.68 -7.15 -32.21
N TRP A 3 14.72 -6.72 -30.96
CA TRP A 3 13.80 -7.21 -29.92
C TRP A 3 12.35 -6.76 -30.20
N LEU A 4 12.18 -5.69 -30.99
CA LEU A 4 10.90 -5.09 -31.31
C LEU A 4 10.30 -5.68 -32.60
N ASN A 5 9.06 -6.18 -32.50
CA ASN A 5 8.17 -6.40 -33.63
C ASN A 5 7.29 -5.16 -33.79
N THR A 6 7.52 -4.38 -34.85
CA THR A 6 6.88 -3.09 -35.08
C THR A 6 5.38 -3.20 -35.32
N GLU A 7 4.91 -4.25 -35.99
CA GLU A 7 3.48 -4.46 -36.25
C GLU A 7 2.70 -4.74 -34.95
N ILE A 8 3.28 -5.54 -34.05
CA ILE A 8 2.66 -5.83 -32.74
C ILE A 8 2.68 -4.57 -31.88
N ALA A 9 3.78 -3.81 -31.88
CA ALA A 9 3.90 -2.59 -31.10
C ALA A 9 2.92 -1.50 -31.57
N GLU A 10 2.74 -1.36 -32.88
CA GLU A 10 1.75 -0.45 -33.45
C GLU A 10 0.32 -0.85 -33.04
N LYS A 11 -0.05 -2.13 -33.16
CA LYS A 11 -1.35 -2.63 -32.68
C LYS A 11 -1.57 -2.36 -31.20
N TRP A 12 -0.54 -2.58 -30.37
CA TRP A 12 -0.60 -2.32 -28.94
C TRP A 12 -0.87 -0.84 -28.61
N ARG A 13 -0.19 0.08 -29.30
CA ARG A 13 -0.39 1.53 -29.11
C ARG A 13 -1.76 1.99 -29.57
N MET A 14 -2.17 1.63 -30.79
CA MET A 14 -3.46 2.05 -31.33
C MET A 14 -4.63 1.59 -30.46
N GLU A 15 -4.59 0.33 -30.02
CA GLU A 15 -5.65 -0.22 -29.18
C GLU A 15 -5.64 0.38 -27.77
N GLY A 16 -4.46 0.64 -27.20
CA GLY A 16 -4.35 1.31 -25.90
C GLY A 16 -4.90 2.74 -25.92
N MET A 17 -4.56 3.52 -26.94
CA MET A 17 -5.09 4.87 -27.13
C MET A 17 -6.61 4.86 -27.33
N ARG A 18 -7.11 3.93 -28.15
CA ARG A 18 -8.56 3.78 -28.39
C ARG A 18 -9.28 3.48 -27.08
N TYR A 19 -8.88 2.41 -26.38
CA TYR A 19 -9.56 1.97 -25.16
C TYR A 19 -9.53 3.05 -24.07
N ALA A 20 -8.37 3.66 -23.82
CA ALA A 20 -8.28 4.75 -22.84
C ALA A 20 -9.14 5.96 -23.23
N GLY A 21 -9.16 6.32 -24.53
CA GLY A 21 -10.01 7.38 -25.05
C GLY A 21 -11.50 7.12 -24.87
N ASP A 22 -11.95 5.89 -25.17
CA ASP A 22 -13.35 5.46 -25.05
C ASP A 22 -13.80 5.48 -23.58
N VAL A 23 -13.01 4.90 -22.67
CA VAL A 23 -13.30 4.87 -21.22
C VAL A 23 -13.32 6.29 -20.64
N ASN A 24 -12.34 7.14 -20.98
CA ASN A 24 -12.30 8.51 -20.50
C ASN A 24 -13.49 9.34 -21.01
N THR A 25 -13.95 9.09 -22.23
CA THR A 25 -15.14 9.74 -22.78
C THR A 25 -16.38 9.31 -22.00
N PHE A 26 -16.54 8.01 -21.77
CA PHE A 26 -17.63 7.45 -20.97
C PHE A 26 -17.68 8.03 -19.54
N VAL A 27 -16.54 8.04 -18.83
CA VAL A 27 -16.45 8.59 -17.46
C VAL A 27 -16.78 10.08 -17.44
N ARG A 28 -16.30 10.87 -18.41
CA ARG A 28 -16.64 12.31 -18.49
C ARG A 28 -18.12 12.55 -18.73
N SER A 29 -18.79 11.69 -19.49
CA SER A 29 -20.24 11.75 -19.68
C SER A 29 -20.99 11.46 -18.39
N LEU A 30 -20.61 10.42 -17.65
CA LEU A 30 -21.19 10.11 -16.33
C LEU A 30 -21.03 11.30 -15.35
N LEU A 31 -19.86 11.93 -15.31
CA LEU A 31 -19.61 13.09 -14.44
C LEU A 31 -20.42 14.33 -14.82
N LYS A 32 -20.93 14.41 -16.04
CA LYS A 32 -21.88 15.46 -16.47
C LYS A 32 -23.33 15.13 -16.14
N GLY A 33 -23.60 13.98 -15.53
CA GLY A 33 -24.94 13.47 -15.26
C GLY A 33 -25.62 12.83 -16.48
N GLU A 34 -24.86 12.52 -17.54
CA GLU A 34 -25.35 11.75 -18.68
C GLU A 34 -25.45 10.26 -18.31
N GLN A 35 -26.25 9.49 -19.05
CA GLN A 35 -26.38 8.03 -18.89
C GLN A 35 -25.88 7.33 -20.16
N PRO A 36 -24.57 7.34 -20.43
CA PRO A 36 -24.00 6.60 -21.55
C PRO A 36 -24.22 5.09 -21.37
N ASP A 37 -24.44 4.38 -22.48
CA ASP A 37 -24.63 2.93 -22.46
C ASP A 37 -23.25 2.25 -22.37
N GLU A 38 -22.99 1.56 -21.26
CA GLU A 38 -21.74 0.84 -21.03
C GLU A 38 -21.51 -0.26 -22.07
N SER A 39 -22.56 -0.80 -22.67
CA SER A 39 -22.45 -1.82 -23.73
C SER A 39 -21.85 -1.27 -25.03
N GLU A 40 -21.74 0.06 -25.18
CA GLU A 40 -21.03 0.70 -26.29
C GLU A 40 -19.51 0.70 -26.10
N LEU A 41 -19.01 0.45 -24.88
CA LEU A 41 -17.57 0.29 -24.63
C LEU A 41 -17.08 -1.05 -25.18
N SER A 42 -16.32 -0.98 -26.27
CA SER A 42 -15.69 -2.16 -26.85
C SER A 42 -14.51 -2.65 -25.99
N ASP A 43 -14.41 -3.98 -25.86
CA ASP A 43 -13.39 -4.67 -25.07
C ASP A 43 -11.96 -4.30 -25.47
N ASP A 44 -11.02 -4.37 -24.53
CA ASP A 44 -9.60 -4.15 -24.77
C ASP A 44 -8.96 -5.40 -25.39
N THR A 45 -8.72 -5.38 -26.70
CA THR A 45 -8.22 -6.55 -27.44
C THR A 45 -6.73 -6.82 -27.25
N ARG A 46 -5.99 -5.98 -26.51
CA ARG A 46 -4.55 -6.16 -26.23
C ARG A 46 -4.23 -7.47 -25.50
N HIS A 47 -5.20 -8.04 -24.78
CA HIS A 47 -5.03 -9.33 -24.11
C HIS A 47 -4.62 -10.45 -25.07
N THR A 48 -5.02 -10.37 -26.35
CA THR A 48 -4.69 -11.36 -27.40
C THR A 48 -3.22 -11.36 -27.83
N ILE A 49 -2.49 -10.26 -27.56
CA ILE A 49 -1.07 -10.08 -27.94
C ILE A 49 -0.14 -9.90 -26.73
N SER A 50 -0.68 -9.90 -25.51
CA SER A 50 0.03 -9.71 -24.23
C SER A 50 1.29 -10.57 -24.09
N ALA A 51 1.21 -11.87 -24.39
CA ALA A 51 2.34 -12.79 -24.31
C ALA A 51 3.49 -12.42 -25.25
N LYS A 52 3.19 -11.86 -26.43
CA LYS A 52 4.22 -11.40 -27.38
C LYS A 52 4.83 -10.08 -26.91
N VAL A 53 4.02 -9.18 -26.38
CA VAL A 53 4.48 -7.90 -25.79
C VAL A 53 5.41 -8.16 -24.61
N MET A 54 5.05 -9.08 -23.72
CA MET A 54 5.89 -9.39 -22.56
C MET A 54 7.26 -9.96 -22.95
N LYS A 55 7.33 -10.77 -24.02
CA LYS A 55 8.61 -11.21 -24.58
C LYS A 55 9.46 -10.02 -25.07
N MET A 56 8.86 -9.04 -25.73
CA MET A 56 9.56 -7.84 -26.20
C MET A 56 10.07 -6.98 -25.02
N VAL A 57 9.24 -6.77 -23.99
CA VAL A 57 9.62 -6.05 -22.75
C VAL A 57 10.83 -6.71 -22.07
N LYS A 58 10.80 -8.05 -21.90
CA LYS A 58 11.93 -8.80 -21.33
C LYS A 58 13.21 -8.64 -22.15
N GLN A 59 13.11 -8.73 -23.47
CA GLN A 59 14.27 -8.56 -24.36
C GLN A 59 14.80 -7.12 -24.38
N ALA A 60 13.94 -6.11 -24.26
CA ALA A 60 14.36 -4.72 -24.16
C ALA A 60 15.13 -4.46 -22.86
N ASN A 61 14.67 -5.02 -21.73
CA ASN A 61 15.39 -4.94 -20.45
C ASN A 61 16.78 -5.59 -20.54
N LEU A 62 16.89 -6.78 -21.14
CA LEU A 62 18.18 -7.45 -21.36
C LEU A 62 19.15 -6.65 -22.22
N GLN A 63 18.63 -5.78 -23.10
CA GLN A 63 19.43 -4.92 -23.98
C GLN A 63 19.62 -3.49 -23.44
N GLY A 64 19.01 -3.16 -22.29
CA GLY A 64 19.04 -1.81 -21.72
C GLY A 64 18.30 -0.75 -22.57
N GLU A 65 17.36 -1.14 -23.43
CA GLU A 65 16.61 -0.21 -24.31
C GLU A 65 15.25 0.21 -23.69
N VAL A 66 15.21 0.53 -22.39
CA VAL A 66 13.97 0.81 -21.63
C VAL A 66 13.28 2.08 -22.13
N GLU A 67 14.02 3.12 -22.49
CA GLU A 67 13.43 4.38 -22.99
C GLU A 67 12.75 4.19 -24.34
N ARG A 68 13.28 3.29 -25.18
CA ARG A 68 12.64 2.91 -26.45
C ARG A 68 11.46 1.99 -26.19
N LEU A 69 11.57 1.06 -25.24
CA LEU A 69 10.46 0.23 -24.79
C LEU A 69 9.25 1.08 -24.42
N ARG A 70 9.41 2.09 -23.58
CA ARG A 70 8.34 3.00 -23.14
C ARG A 70 7.60 3.68 -24.28
N LYS A 71 8.34 4.08 -25.32
CA LYS A 71 7.78 4.74 -26.50
C LYS A 71 7.03 3.77 -27.41
N GLU A 72 7.56 2.57 -27.58
CA GLU A 72 7.03 1.60 -28.54
C GLU A 72 5.94 0.71 -27.95
N LEU A 73 6.04 0.38 -26.67
CA LEU A 73 5.09 -0.44 -25.93
C LEU A 73 4.79 0.31 -24.63
N PRO A 74 3.85 1.26 -24.61
CA PRO A 74 3.41 1.90 -23.37
C PRO A 74 2.90 0.87 -22.36
N ALA A 75 3.17 1.08 -21.08
CA ALA A 75 2.86 0.11 -20.04
C ALA A 75 1.34 -0.06 -19.85
N ALA A 76 0.92 -1.30 -19.56
CA ALA A 76 -0.46 -1.60 -19.22
C ALA A 76 -0.54 -2.78 -18.24
N THR A 77 -1.51 -2.74 -17.32
CA THR A 77 -1.72 -3.82 -16.34
C THR A 77 -2.85 -4.74 -16.79
N TRP A 78 -4.01 -4.15 -17.11
CA TRP A 78 -5.24 -4.87 -17.42
C TRP A 78 -5.11 -5.92 -18.55
N PRO A 79 -4.44 -5.65 -19.68
CA PRO A 79 -4.28 -6.65 -20.74
C PRO A 79 -3.45 -7.88 -20.37
N LEU A 80 -2.71 -7.84 -19.25
CA LEU A 80 -1.81 -8.91 -18.82
C LEU A 80 -2.48 -9.88 -17.83
N SER A 81 -3.53 -9.44 -17.14
CA SER A 81 -4.11 -10.11 -15.96
C SER A 81 -4.43 -11.58 -16.22
N ASN A 82 -5.15 -11.88 -17.29
CA ASN A 82 -5.60 -13.24 -17.60
C ASN A 82 -4.47 -14.20 -17.96
N TYR A 83 -3.39 -13.71 -18.58
CA TYR A 83 -2.30 -14.58 -19.05
C TYR A 83 -1.23 -14.82 -17.97
N PHE A 84 -1.00 -13.85 -17.09
CA PHE A 84 0.12 -13.85 -16.16
C PHE A 84 -0.28 -13.96 -14.68
N GLN A 85 -1.55 -14.21 -14.37
CA GLN A 85 -2.07 -14.27 -12.99
C GLN A 85 -1.22 -15.15 -12.04
N ASN A 86 -0.72 -16.28 -12.52
CA ASN A 86 0.09 -17.20 -11.71
C ASN A 86 1.46 -16.63 -11.32
N SER A 87 1.98 -15.70 -12.12
CA SER A 87 3.27 -15.03 -11.90
C SER A 87 3.13 -13.80 -10.99
N MET A 88 1.93 -13.21 -10.91
CA MET A 88 1.67 -12.01 -10.12
C MET A 88 1.83 -12.26 -8.61
N GLN A 89 2.31 -11.25 -7.91
CA GLN A 89 2.41 -11.21 -6.45
C GLN A 89 2.23 -9.78 -5.96
N ALA A 90 1.88 -9.59 -4.69
CA ALA A 90 1.69 -8.24 -4.16
C ALA A 90 3.01 -7.46 -4.06
N VAL A 91 2.92 -6.16 -4.31
CA VAL A 91 4.01 -5.19 -4.10
C VAL A 91 3.59 -4.20 -3.03
N GLN A 92 4.30 -4.18 -1.91
CA GLN A 92 4.09 -3.21 -0.85
C GLN A 92 5.18 -2.14 -0.89
N VAL A 93 4.82 -0.88 -1.11
CA VAL A 93 5.72 0.27 -0.97
C VAL A 93 5.85 0.58 0.51
N ALA A 94 7.04 0.38 1.06
CA ALA A 94 7.35 0.71 2.44
C ALA A 94 7.63 2.21 2.63
N GLY A 95 8.05 2.91 1.57
CA GLY A 95 8.30 4.34 1.59
C GLY A 95 9.38 4.78 0.60
N TYR A 96 9.85 6.02 0.79
CA TYR A 96 11.00 6.59 0.09
C TYR A 96 12.16 6.73 1.08
N LEU A 97 13.37 6.34 0.67
CA LEU A 97 14.60 6.59 1.44
C LEU A 97 15.12 8.03 1.25
N ASN A 98 14.81 8.60 0.09
CA ASN A 98 15.10 9.98 -0.34
C ASN A 98 14.20 10.30 -1.55
N GLU A 99 14.35 11.47 -2.17
CA GLU A 99 13.50 11.93 -3.29
C GLU A 99 13.41 10.97 -4.50
N GLY A 100 14.40 10.09 -4.69
CA GLY A 100 14.49 9.24 -5.88
C GLY A 100 14.62 7.75 -5.61
N THR A 101 14.67 7.31 -4.34
CA THR A 101 14.87 5.90 -3.99
C THR A 101 13.65 5.35 -3.25
N ILE A 102 12.95 4.42 -3.89
CA ILE A 102 11.82 3.70 -3.31
C ILE A 102 12.31 2.46 -2.57
N LEU A 103 11.68 2.16 -1.43
CA LEU A 103 11.79 0.90 -0.72
C LEU A 103 10.48 0.13 -0.86
N CYS A 104 10.54 -1.11 -1.34
CA CYS A 104 9.36 -1.96 -1.45
C CYS A 104 9.62 -3.42 -1.07
N ASN A 105 8.55 -4.10 -0.69
CA ASN A 105 8.50 -5.52 -0.42
C ASN A 105 7.68 -6.21 -1.50
N THR A 106 8.04 -7.45 -1.83
CA THR A 106 7.23 -8.32 -2.69
C THR A 106 6.76 -9.54 -1.93
N GLY A 107 5.57 -10.01 -2.28
CA GLY A 107 4.93 -11.16 -1.66
C GLY A 107 3.82 -10.76 -0.70
N LEU A 108 3.06 -11.77 -0.29
CA LEU A 108 2.13 -11.67 0.83
C LEU A 108 2.69 -12.51 1.98
N SER A 109 2.04 -12.36 3.11
CA SER A 109 2.23 -13.22 4.26
C SER A 109 2.18 -14.71 3.85
N SER A 110 3.04 -15.54 4.44
CA SER A 110 3.38 -16.94 4.08
C SER A 110 4.31 -17.19 2.88
N ASN A 111 4.65 -16.17 2.08
CA ASN A 111 5.68 -16.30 1.04
C ASN A 111 7.03 -15.76 1.53
N LYS A 112 8.14 -16.26 0.99
CA LYS A 112 9.48 -15.72 1.25
C LYS A 112 9.58 -14.31 0.67
N GLY A 113 9.17 -13.33 1.48
CA GLY A 113 9.20 -11.92 1.13
C GLY A 113 10.59 -11.48 0.68
N GLN A 114 10.63 -10.49 -0.21
CA GLN A 114 11.88 -9.91 -0.69
C GLN A 114 11.79 -8.40 -0.58
N VAL A 115 12.90 -7.78 -0.17
CA VAL A 115 13.03 -6.33 -0.04
C VAL A 115 13.85 -5.80 -1.21
N TYR A 116 13.35 -4.75 -1.86
CA TYR A 116 14.01 -4.07 -2.96
C TYR A 116 14.15 -2.57 -2.69
N THR A 117 15.28 -2.01 -3.11
CA THR A 117 15.40 -0.57 -3.36
C THR A 117 15.39 -0.33 -4.87
N MET A 118 14.77 0.77 -5.30
CA MET A 118 14.64 1.12 -6.72
C MET A 118 14.84 2.60 -6.94
N ASP A 119 15.64 2.95 -7.94
CA ASP A 119 15.93 4.32 -8.35
C ASP A 119 16.24 4.38 -9.87
N GLN A 120 16.67 5.55 -10.34
CA GLN A 120 17.00 5.76 -11.77
C GLN A 120 18.11 4.83 -12.30
N GLN A 121 19.00 4.34 -11.43
CA GLN A 121 20.08 3.41 -11.77
C GLN A 121 19.60 1.96 -11.85
N GLY A 122 18.38 1.67 -11.39
CA GLY A 122 17.74 0.37 -11.48
C GLY A 122 17.24 -0.11 -10.13
N TRP A 123 17.41 -1.39 -9.84
CA TRP A 123 16.93 -2.00 -8.61
C TRP A 123 18.05 -2.78 -7.92
N TRP A 124 17.93 -2.92 -6.61
CA TRP A 124 18.74 -3.81 -5.80
C TRP A 124 17.87 -4.62 -4.86
N ARG A 125 18.14 -5.92 -4.79
CA ARG A 125 17.49 -6.84 -3.84
C ARG A 125 18.37 -7.01 -2.62
N SER A 126 17.78 -6.81 -1.43
CA SER A 126 18.44 -7.14 -0.18
C SER A 126 18.72 -8.65 -0.10
N PRO A 127 19.95 -9.08 0.28
CA PRO A 127 20.25 -10.50 0.42
C PRO A 127 19.63 -11.12 1.68
N ASP A 128 19.40 -10.31 2.73
CA ASP A 128 19.10 -10.81 4.07
C ASP A 128 17.70 -10.42 4.57
N ALA A 129 17.14 -9.32 4.07
CA ALA A 129 15.86 -8.81 4.56
C ALA A 129 14.68 -9.51 3.87
N ALA A 130 13.72 -9.97 4.67
CA ALA A 130 12.47 -10.57 4.22
C ALA A 130 11.33 -9.54 4.14
N PHE A 131 11.35 -8.52 5.00
CA PHE A 131 10.34 -7.49 5.05
C PHE A 131 10.93 -6.16 5.54
N ALA A 132 10.37 -5.05 5.09
CA ALA A 132 10.78 -3.72 5.48
C ALA A 132 9.59 -2.80 5.76
N GLY A 133 9.77 -1.82 6.64
CA GLY A 133 8.81 -0.77 6.88
C GLY A 133 9.49 0.54 7.28
N SER A 134 8.75 1.63 7.31
CA SER A 134 9.30 2.97 7.53
C SER A 134 8.54 3.72 8.61
N SER A 135 9.22 4.62 9.30
CA SER A 135 8.56 5.63 10.14
C SER A 135 7.71 6.56 9.27
N PRO A 136 6.69 7.24 9.83
CA PRO A 136 5.83 8.16 9.07
C PRO A 136 6.60 9.26 8.31
N ASP A 137 7.75 9.68 8.84
CA ASP A 137 8.63 10.68 8.23
C ASP A 137 9.71 10.11 7.30
N GLY A 138 9.74 8.79 7.11
CA GLY A 138 10.72 8.07 6.28
C GLY A 138 12.16 8.06 6.83
N ARG A 139 12.43 8.62 8.01
CA ARG A 139 13.80 8.71 8.56
C ARG A 139 14.32 7.43 9.18
N TYR A 140 13.44 6.51 9.59
CA TYR A 140 13.81 5.25 10.22
C TYR A 140 13.22 4.10 9.44
N ILE A 141 14.05 3.12 9.10
CA ILE A 141 13.65 1.94 8.35
C ILE A 141 13.80 0.71 9.24
N ALA A 142 12.71 -0.04 9.42
CA ALA A 142 12.72 -1.35 10.04
C ALA A 142 12.99 -2.41 8.96
N LEU A 143 13.89 -3.36 9.24
CA LEU A 143 14.21 -4.49 8.37
C LEU A 143 14.13 -5.78 9.17
N ALA A 144 13.23 -6.67 8.78
CA ALA A 144 13.06 -7.98 9.35
C ALA A 144 13.83 -9.04 8.57
N ASN A 145 14.47 -9.95 9.29
CA ASN A 145 15.04 -11.19 8.77
C ASN A 145 14.68 -12.37 9.71
N SER A 146 15.29 -13.53 9.53
CA SER A 146 15.01 -14.71 10.37
C SER A 146 15.45 -14.59 11.84
N GLU A 147 16.23 -13.58 12.20
CA GLU A 147 16.74 -13.39 13.58
C GLU A 147 15.91 -12.36 14.36
N GLY A 148 15.37 -11.36 13.68
CA GLY A 148 14.65 -10.25 14.31
C GLY A 148 14.40 -9.08 13.38
N VAL A 149 14.18 -7.91 13.99
CA VAL A 149 13.98 -6.63 13.30
C VAL A 149 15.05 -5.62 13.72
N ARG A 150 15.84 -5.11 12.76
CA ARG A 150 16.70 -3.92 12.96
C ARG A 150 15.99 -2.67 12.56
N VAL A 151 16.21 -1.61 13.31
CA VAL A 151 15.84 -0.26 12.90
C VAL A 151 17.10 0.53 12.57
N ILE A 152 17.17 1.07 11.38
CA ILE A 152 18.29 1.87 10.87
C ILE A 152 17.84 3.30 10.57
N ARG A 153 18.67 4.28 10.91
CA ARG A 153 18.40 5.69 10.63
C ARG A 153 18.96 6.10 9.27
N GLN A 154 18.11 6.68 8.43
CA GLN A 154 18.42 7.30 7.13
C GLN A 154 19.41 6.47 6.29
N PRO A 155 19.08 5.22 5.97
CA PRO A 155 20.01 4.37 5.26
C PRO A 155 20.17 4.78 3.79
N ASP A 156 21.24 4.31 3.16
CA ASP A 156 21.45 4.45 1.72
C ASP A 156 20.61 3.45 0.90
N CYS A 157 20.78 3.45 -0.43
CA CYS A 157 20.08 2.53 -1.32
C CYS A 157 20.48 1.06 -1.16
N ARG A 158 21.52 0.73 -0.37
CA ARG A 158 21.90 -0.63 0.01
C ARG A 158 21.40 -0.99 1.42
N LEU A 159 20.57 -0.14 2.01
CA LEU A 159 20.03 -0.30 3.35
C LEU A 159 21.14 -0.37 4.42
N GLU A 160 22.25 0.35 4.18
CA GLU A 160 23.31 0.54 5.15
C GLU A 160 23.11 1.88 5.87
N GLY A 161 23.26 1.89 7.20
CA GLY A 161 23.02 3.07 8.03
C GLY A 161 23.31 2.82 9.51
N GLU A 162 23.05 3.82 10.35
CA GLU A 162 23.20 3.71 11.81
C GLU A 162 22.08 2.85 12.38
N GLN A 163 22.40 1.69 12.95
CA GLN A 163 21.43 0.88 13.69
C GLN A 163 21.10 1.54 15.04
N VAL A 164 19.82 1.85 15.26
CA VAL A 164 19.32 2.52 16.47
C VAL A 164 18.59 1.59 17.42
N ALA A 165 18.06 0.46 16.92
CA ALA A 165 17.41 -0.57 17.71
C ALA A 165 17.52 -1.94 17.04
N TRP A 166 17.36 -2.98 17.84
CA TRP A 166 17.31 -4.38 17.42
C TRP A 166 16.35 -5.15 18.31
N TYR A 167 15.41 -5.86 17.70
CA TYR A 167 14.40 -6.66 18.40
C TYR A 167 14.53 -8.11 17.95
N HIS A 168 14.91 -9.01 18.86
CA HIS A 168 15.07 -10.43 18.56
C HIS A 168 13.73 -11.16 18.58
N TRP A 169 13.51 -12.05 17.61
CA TRP A 169 12.29 -12.87 17.60
C TRP A 169 12.14 -13.71 18.87
N SER A 170 13.23 -14.30 19.38
CA SER A 170 13.19 -15.10 20.61
C SER A 170 12.63 -14.33 21.81
N GLU A 171 13.01 -13.06 21.97
CA GLU A 171 12.55 -12.21 23.07
C GLU A 171 11.11 -11.77 22.88
N ILE A 172 10.73 -11.43 21.63
CA ILE A 172 9.35 -11.07 21.28
C ILE A 172 8.42 -12.24 21.57
N GLN A 173 8.76 -13.42 21.08
CA GLN A 173 7.95 -14.63 21.20
C GLN A 173 7.84 -15.12 22.65
N GLU A 174 8.92 -15.02 23.44
CA GLU A 174 8.89 -15.35 24.87
C GLU A 174 7.89 -14.47 25.64
N GLN A 175 7.92 -13.15 25.40
CA GLN A 175 7.02 -12.22 26.09
C GLN A 175 5.56 -12.39 25.68
N ILE A 176 5.29 -12.62 24.39
CA ILE A 176 3.92 -12.92 23.92
C ILE A 176 3.41 -14.21 24.56
N ARG A 177 4.23 -15.28 24.58
CA ARG A 177 3.87 -16.58 25.17
C ARG A 177 3.58 -16.48 26.67
N ALA A 178 4.27 -15.59 27.38
CA ALA A 178 4.04 -15.36 28.80
C ALA A 178 2.67 -14.71 29.09
N VAL A 179 2.17 -13.87 28.17
CA VAL A 179 0.87 -13.20 28.28
C VAL A 179 -0.27 -14.07 27.76
N LEU A 180 -0.04 -14.83 26.69
CA LEU A 180 -1.01 -15.69 26.01
C LEU A 180 -0.59 -17.17 26.05
N PRO A 181 -0.53 -17.80 27.25
CA PRO A 181 -0.13 -19.19 27.34
C PRO A 181 -1.19 -20.10 26.71
N GLY A 182 -0.79 -20.86 25.68
CA GLY A 182 -1.65 -21.86 25.04
C GLY A 182 -2.55 -21.32 23.92
N ILE A 183 -2.42 -20.06 23.54
CA ILE A 183 -3.12 -19.45 22.39
C ILE A 183 -2.15 -19.40 21.21
N GLU A 184 -2.56 -19.88 20.03
CA GLU A 184 -1.74 -19.81 18.82
C GLU A 184 -1.53 -18.35 18.42
N SER A 185 -0.28 -17.89 18.41
CA SER A 185 0.05 -16.49 18.15
C SER A 185 1.39 -16.34 17.42
N LEU A 186 1.85 -15.10 17.25
CA LEU A 186 3.19 -14.82 16.71
C LEU A 186 4.30 -15.54 17.50
N ALA A 187 4.05 -15.84 18.79
CA ALA A 187 4.96 -16.62 19.64
C ALA A 187 5.27 -18.02 19.11
N ASP A 188 4.36 -18.60 18.32
CA ASP A 188 4.44 -19.98 17.81
C ASP A 188 4.85 -20.03 16.34
N SER A 189 4.99 -18.88 15.67
CA SER A 189 5.44 -18.84 14.29
C SER A 189 6.93 -19.22 14.16
N PRO A 190 7.29 -20.23 13.34
CA PRO A 190 8.69 -20.53 13.06
C PRO A 190 9.36 -19.50 12.15
N HIS A 191 8.56 -18.69 11.44
CA HIS A 191 9.00 -17.64 10.53
C HIS A 191 8.20 -16.36 10.76
N PRO A 192 8.41 -15.64 11.89
CA PRO A 192 7.69 -14.40 12.17
C PRO A 192 7.85 -13.35 11.06
N GLU A 193 9.01 -13.32 10.39
CA GLU A 193 9.31 -12.42 9.29
C GLU A 193 8.42 -12.61 8.07
N TYR A 194 7.79 -13.78 7.90
CA TYR A 194 6.86 -14.07 6.80
C TYR A 194 5.40 -13.80 7.15
N THR A 195 5.07 -13.39 8.37
CA THR A 195 3.69 -13.05 8.76
C THR A 195 3.46 -11.54 8.79
N LEU A 196 4.50 -10.74 8.54
CA LEU A 196 4.47 -9.28 8.68
C LEU A 196 3.65 -8.61 7.58
N GLU A 197 2.88 -7.60 7.99
CA GLU A 197 2.12 -6.73 7.10
C GLU A 197 2.52 -5.25 7.23
N LYS A 198 2.93 -4.80 8.42
CA LYS A 198 3.54 -3.48 8.64
C LYS A 198 4.58 -3.49 9.75
N LEU A 199 5.63 -2.71 9.54
CA LEU A 199 6.61 -2.33 10.56
C LEU A 199 6.71 -0.80 10.56
N ILE A 200 6.39 -0.16 11.68
CA ILE A 200 6.42 1.30 11.79
C ILE A 200 7.28 1.69 13.00
N PRO A 201 8.57 2.05 12.77
CA PRO A 201 9.41 2.65 13.80
C PRO A 201 8.80 3.97 14.31
N VAL A 202 8.87 4.15 15.64
CA VAL A 202 8.48 5.38 16.36
C VAL A 202 9.47 5.65 17.48
N ASP A 203 9.34 6.78 18.17
CA ASP A 203 10.24 7.25 19.24
C ASP A 203 11.70 7.23 18.78
N HIS A 204 11.97 7.91 17.66
CA HIS A 204 13.28 7.93 17.02
C HIS A 204 13.83 6.52 16.71
N GLY A 205 12.93 5.61 16.35
CA GLY A 205 13.24 4.23 16.00
C GLY A 205 13.51 3.29 17.18
N ARG A 206 13.24 3.72 18.43
CA ARG A 206 13.44 2.90 19.64
C ARG A 206 12.20 2.18 20.13
N THR A 207 11.06 2.46 19.51
CA THR A 207 9.83 1.69 19.65
C THR A 207 9.38 1.25 18.27
N LEU A 208 8.78 0.06 18.17
CA LEU A 208 8.31 -0.49 16.90
C LEU A 208 6.84 -0.90 17.02
N LEU A 209 5.97 -0.32 16.18
CA LEU A 209 4.65 -0.88 15.95
C LEU A 209 4.78 -1.99 14.90
N LEU A 210 4.42 -3.21 15.27
CA LEU A 210 4.49 -4.40 14.44
C LEU A 210 3.08 -4.92 14.19
N GLN A 211 2.70 -5.02 12.92
CA GLN A 211 1.47 -5.67 12.48
C GLN A 211 1.85 -6.95 11.72
N SER A 212 1.22 -8.05 12.10
CA SER A 212 1.32 -9.34 11.42
C SER A 212 -0.07 -9.97 11.25
N GLU A 213 -0.16 -11.05 10.48
CA GLU A 213 -1.36 -11.90 10.43
C GLU A 213 -1.79 -12.44 11.80
N LEU A 214 -0.89 -12.46 12.78
CA LEU A 214 -1.11 -13.04 14.10
C LEU A 214 -1.27 -11.98 15.19
N GLY A 215 -1.43 -10.70 14.85
CA GLY A 215 -1.67 -9.66 15.83
C GLY A 215 -0.95 -8.35 15.54
N ILE A 216 -1.29 -7.34 16.35
CA ILE A 216 -0.68 -6.02 16.36
C ILE A 216 -0.01 -5.80 17.72
N TYR A 217 1.26 -5.42 17.69
CA TYR A 217 2.13 -5.35 18.87
C TYR A 217 2.87 -4.04 18.92
N LEU A 218 3.06 -3.50 20.11
CA LEU A 218 3.97 -2.39 20.37
C LEU A 218 5.21 -2.93 21.09
N LEU A 219 6.36 -2.83 20.43
CA LEU A 219 7.64 -3.29 20.96
C LEU A 219 8.45 -2.11 21.48
N GLU A 220 8.57 -2.02 22.80
CA GLU A 220 9.46 -1.12 23.50
C GLU A 220 10.73 -1.88 23.92
N GLN A 221 11.83 -1.20 24.23
CA GLN A 221 13.15 -1.84 24.44
C GLN A 221 13.17 -3.05 25.40
N ALA A 222 12.26 -3.10 26.38
CA ALA A 222 12.19 -4.17 27.37
C ALA A 222 10.79 -4.80 27.50
N LYS A 223 9.84 -4.42 26.65
CA LYS A 223 8.44 -4.81 26.81
C LYS A 223 7.76 -4.98 25.46
N VAL A 224 7.09 -6.11 25.29
CA VAL A 224 6.11 -6.33 24.23
C VAL A 224 4.71 -6.12 24.79
N THR A 225 3.97 -5.20 24.18
CA THR A 225 2.55 -4.97 24.48
C THR A 225 1.71 -5.51 23.32
N ILE A 226 0.75 -6.38 23.61
CA ILE A 226 -0.24 -6.85 22.64
C ILE A 226 -1.33 -5.79 22.54
N LEU A 227 -1.50 -5.18 21.37
CA LEU A 227 -2.53 -4.17 21.12
C LEU A 227 -3.81 -4.78 20.54
N HIS A 228 -3.66 -5.81 19.70
CA HIS A 228 -4.79 -6.44 19.02
C HIS A 228 -4.49 -7.90 18.62
N PRO A 229 -5.41 -8.86 18.83
CA PRO A 229 -6.66 -8.72 19.59
C PRO A 229 -6.42 -8.36 21.07
N ASP A 230 -7.40 -7.75 21.73
CA ASP A 230 -7.29 -7.44 23.16
C ASP A 230 -7.22 -8.74 23.98
N VAL A 231 -6.34 -8.76 24.99
CA VAL A 231 -6.11 -9.97 25.81
C VAL A 231 -7.34 -10.33 26.64
N GLY A 232 -8.10 -9.34 27.10
CA GLY A 232 -9.36 -9.56 27.81
C GLY A 232 -10.42 -10.16 26.89
N GLU A 233 -10.55 -9.64 25.67
CA GLU A 233 -11.45 -10.19 24.65
C GLU A 233 -11.13 -11.65 24.29
N ILE A 234 -9.84 -11.98 24.11
CA ILE A 234 -9.39 -13.35 23.86
C ILE A 234 -9.87 -14.30 24.96
N GLN A 235 -9.79 -13.87 26.22
CA GLN A 235 -10.19 -14.66 27.38
C GLN A 235 -11.71 -14.75 27.52
N GLU A 236 -12.43 -13.65 27.31
CA GLU A 236 -13.89 -13.59 27.41
C GLU A 236 -14.57 -14.45 26.34
N TYR A 237 -14.06 -14.41 25.11
CA TYR A 237 -14.63 -15.11 23.95
C TYR A 237 -13.93 -16.44 23.64
N GLU A 238 -13.01 -16.88 24.51
CA GLU A 238 -12.29 -18.16 24.41
C GLU A 238 -11.65 -18.38 23.02
N TYR A 239 -10.98 -17.36 22.49
CA TYR A 239 -10.29 -17.48 21.20
C TYR A 239 -9.15 -18.49 21.28
N GLU A 240 -9.00 -19.31 20.23
CA GLU A 240 -7.93 -20.32 20.13
C GLU A 240 -6.64 -19.74 19.53
N ASP A 241 -6.75 -18.64 18.78
CA ASP A 241 -5.64 -17.97 18.11
C ASP A 241 -5.79 -16.44 18.06
N THR A 242 -4.74 -15.75 17.61
CA THR A 242 -4.72 -14.29 17.45
C THR A 242 -4.75 -13.84 15.98
N ARG A 243 -5.25 -14.68 15.06
CA ARG A 243 -5.25 -14.38 13.62
C ARG A 243 -6.13 -13.19 13.29
N LEU A 244 -5.60 -12.30 12.46
CA LEU A 244 -6.29 -11.11 12.00
C LEU A 244 -6.74 -11.28 10.56
N SER A 245 -8.01 -10.96 10.32
CA SER A 245 -8.49 -10.65 8.97
C SER A 245 -8.53 -9.14 8.81
N MET A 246 -7.95 -8.62 7.72
CA MET A 246 -7.97 -7.19 7.39
C MET A 246 -7.40 -6.31 8.52
N GLY A 247 -6.30 -6.78 9.13
CA GLY A 247 -5.58 -6.02 10.13
C GLY A 247 -5.13 -4.68 9.56
N HIS A 248 -5.19 -3.63 10.36
CA HIS A 248 -4.61 -2.35 9.99
C HIS A 248 -4.03 -1.66 11.20
N ALA A 249 -2.91 -0.97 10.97
CA ALA A 249 -2.29 -0.09 11.93
C ALA A 249 -1.73 1.17 11.24
N ALA A 250 -1.73 2.29 11.95
CA ALA A 250 -1.17 3.56 11.51
C ALA A 250 -0.62 4.35 12.71
N VAL A 251 0.34 5.24 12.45
CA VAL A 251 0.92 6.15 13.44
C VAL A 251 0.87 7.57 12.89
N SER A 252 0.53 8.56 13.73
CA SER A 252 0.58 9.97 13.35
C SER A 252 2.01 10.44 13.09
N TYR A 253 2.16 11.48 12.27
CA TYR A 253 3.49 12.02 11.91
C TYR A 253 4.26 12.62 13.10
N ASP A 254 3.58 13.04 14.16
CA ASP A 254 4.17 13.47 15.44
C ASP A 254 4.37 12.31 16.43
N GLU A 255 4.07 11.08 16.00
CA GLU A 255 4.20 9.82 16.75
C GLU A 255 3.37 9.73 18.04
N ARG A 256 2.49 10.71 18.30
CA ARG A 256 1.63 10.74 19.49
C ARG A 256 0.49 9.73 19.41
N TRP A 257 -0.10 9.57 18.24
CA TRP A 257 -1.30 8.77 18.05
C TRP A 257 -0.99 7.48 17.31
N ILE A 258 -1.61 6.39 17.77
CA ILE A 258 -1.61 5.10 17.08
C ILE A 258 -3.05 4.72 16.82
N ALA A 259 -3.36 4.29 15.61
CA ALA A 259 -4.66 3.73 15.26
C ALA A 259 -4.50 2.29 14.79
N TRP A 260 -5.44 1.41 15.15
CA TRP A 260 -5.44 0.03 14.71
C TRP A 260 -6.84 -0.60 14.70
N GLY A 261 -6.95 -1.79 14.12
CA GLY A 261 -8.15 -2.61 14.15
C GLY A 261 -8.06 -3.80 13.21
N SER A 262 -9.19 -4.48 13.05
CA SER A 262 -9.36 -5.61 12.14
C SER A 262 -10.82 -5.74 11.69
N GLN A 263 -11.09 -6.68 10.79
CA GLN A 263 -12.44 -6.97 10.28
C GLN A 263 -13.50 -7.20 11.37
N MET A 264 -13.12 -7.73 12.53
CA MET A 264 -14.03 -8.16 13.59
C MET A 264 -14.02 -7.24 14.82
N SER A 265 -13.49 -6.02 14.70
CA SER A 265 -13.41 -5.05 15.81
C SER A 265 -14.06 -3.72 15.44
N SER A 266 -14.00 -2.74 16.34
CA SER A 266 -14.12 -1.32 15.97
C SER A 266 -12.75 -0.80 15.49
N HIS A 267 -12.69 0.41 14.93
CA HIS A 267 -11.40 1.10 14.81
C HIS A 267 -10.98 1.59 16.19
N THR A 268 -9.71 1.43 16.56
CA THR A 268 -9.20 1.86 17.87
C THR A 268 -8.13 2.93 17.69
N VAL A 269 -8.13 3.95 18.54
CA VAL A 269 -7.17 5.05 18.55
C VAL A 269 -6.62 5.24 19.95
N MET A 270 -5.31 5.32 20.08
CA MET A 270 -4.60 5.61 21.34
C MET A 270 -3.85 6.93 21.28
N ASP A 271 -4.08 7.78 22.27
CA ASP A 271 -3.18 8.87 22.62
C ASP A 271 -2.07 8.34 23.53
N ARG A 272 -0.84 8.21 23.02
CA ARG A 272 0.30 7.73 23.81
C ARG A 272 0.70 8.69 24.92
N LYS A 273 0.45 9.99 24.76
CA LYS A 273 0.83 11.01 25.75
C LYS A 273 -0.08 10.97 26.96
N MET A 274 -1.38 10.75 26.73
CA MET A 274 -2.40 10.69 27.78
C MET A 274 -2.71 9.27 28.23
N ASN A 275 -2.19 8.26 27.52
CA ASN A 275 -2.49 6.85 27.70
C ASN A 275 -4.01 6.58 27.68
N LYS A 276 -4.70 7.20 26.71
CA LYS A 276 -6.14 7.11 26.52
C LYS A 276 -6.43 6.34 25.24
N VAL A 277 -7.39 5.42 25.30
CA VAL A 277 -7.84 4.61 24.16
C VAL A 277 -9.31 4.93 23.88
N VAL A 278 -9.66 5.09 22.61
CA VAL A 278 -11.02 5.36 22.13
C VAL A 278 -11.34 4.37 21.02
N GLN A 279 -12.53 3.77 21.07
CA GLN A 279 -13.08 2.93 20.01
C GLN A 279 -14.02 3.77 19.14
N ILE A 280 -13.91 3.57 17.82
CA ILE A 280 -14.64 4.28 16.79
C ILE A 280 -15.39 3.25 15.97
N GLU A 281 -16.72 3.29 16.06
CA GLU A 281 -17.59 2.39 15.33
C GLU A 281 -17.45 2.60 13.80
N PRO A 282 -17.25 1.53 13.02
CA PRO A 282 -17.12 1.63 11.58
C PRO A 282 -18.46 2.03 10.93
N GLN A 283 -18.41 2.87 9.90
CA GLN A 283 -19.59 3.24 9.11
C GLN A 283 -19.91 2.23 7.98
N SER A 284 -19.32 1.04 8.05
CA SER A 284 -19.59 -0.11 7.19
C SER A 284 -19.28 -1.40 7.96
N SER A 285 -19.41 -2.59 7.33
CA SER A 285 -19.34 -3.85 8.06
C SER A 285 -17.96 -4.19 8.63
N TYR A 286 -16.88 -3.91 7.90
CA TYR A 286 -15.56 -4.45 8.20
C TYR A 286 -14.50 -3.34 8.19
N PRO A 287 -14.03 -2.87 9.36
CA PRO A 287 -12.88 -1.97 9.46
C PRO A 287 -11.69 -2.49 8.68
N HIS A 288 -10.99 -1.62 7.97
CA HIS A 288 -9.93 -2.07 7.07
C HIS A 288 -8.71 -1.16 6.97
N CYS A 289 -8.87 0.16 7.06
CA CYS A 289 -7.75 1.08 6.82
C CYS A 289 -7.81 2.29 7.74
N ALA A 290 -6.63 2.79 8.12
CA ALA A 290 -6.47 4.00 8.90
C ALA A 290 -5.31 4.84 8.36
N ALA A 291 -5.44 6.17 8.36
CA ALA A 291 -4.36 7.09 8.03
C ALA A 291 -4.49 8.42 8.78
N PHE A 292 -3.37 8.97 9.24
CA PHE A 292 -3.34 10.28 9.90
C PHE A 292 -2.96 11.38 8.92
N SER A 293 -3.48 12.58 9.13
CA SER A 293 -3.01 13.78 8.44
C SER A 293 -1.69 14.29 9.02
N ARG A 294 -0.90 14.96 8.18
CA ARG A 294 0.40 15.56 8.48
C ARG A 294 0.30 16.77 9.40
N ASP A 295 -0.86 17.42 9.44
CA ASP A 295 -1.15 18.53 10.36
C ASP A 295 -1.45 18.04 11.81
N HIS A 296 -1.48 16.72 12.02
CA HIS A 296 -1.77 16.05 13.29
C HIS A 296 -3.16 16.39 13.86
N GLN A 297 -4.09 16.84 13.01
CA GLN A 297 -5.45 17.22 13.43
C GLN A 297 -6.48 16.12 13.16
N HIS A 298 -6.26 15.28 12.14
CA HIS A 298 -7.25 14.34 11.67
C HIS A 298 -6.73 12.90 11.56
N VAL A 299 -7.68 11.97 11.68
CA VAL A 299 -7.50 10.57 11.30
C VAL A 299 -8.63 10.17 10.37
N TRP A 300 -8.29 9.37 9.37
CA TRP A 300 -9.20 8.84 8.37
C TRP A 300 -9.33 7.34 8.60
N PHE A 301 -10.55 6.84 8.50
CA PHE A 301 -10.85 5.42 8.59
C PHE A 301 -11.65 4.96 7.39
N ASN A 302 -11.40 3.75 6.91
CA ASN A 302 -12.30 3.07 5.99
C ASN A 302 -12.76 1.75 6.59
N ALA A 303 -14.04 1.49 6.43
CA ALA A 303 -14.65 0.19 6.62
C ALA A 303 -15.34 -0.24 5.31
N CYS A 304 -15.42 -1.54 5.05
CA CYS A 304 -15.94 -2.05 3.79
C CYS A 304 -16.96 -3.18 3.96
N HIS A 305 -17.70 -3.45 2.88
CA HIS A 305 -18.57 -4.61 2.72
C HIS A 305 -18.56 -5.03 1.25
N PHE A 306 -18.19 -6.28 0.97
CA PHE A 306 -17.91 -6.77 -0.38
C PHE A 306 -16.90 -5.90 -1.14
N TYR A 307 -17.31 -5.18 -2.18
CA TYR A 307 -16.41 -4.35 -3.00
C TYR A 307 -16.66 -2.85 -2.85
N ASN A 308 -17.46 -2.46 -1.86
CA ASN A 308 -17.72 -1.06 -1.53
C ASN A 308 -17.25 -0.77 -0.10
N GLY A 309 -17.13 0.50 0.26
CA GLY A 309 -16.79 0.91 1.62
C GLY A 309 -17.13 2.36 1.91
N VAL A 310 -17.04 2.71 3.18
CA VAL A 310 -17.26 4.07 3.67
C VAL A 310 -15.99 4.57 4.33
N THR A 311 -15.54 5.72 3.87
CA THR A 311 -14.40 6.45 4.43
C THR A 311 -14.91 7.62 5.26
N ILE A 312 -14.45 7.73 6.50
CA ILE A 312 -14.77 8.83 7.41
C ILE A 312 -13.51 9.61 7.80
N GLN A 313 -13.69 10.87 8.17
CA GLN A 313 -12.65 11.71 8.77
C GLN A 313 -13.07 12.14 10.17
N LEU A 314 -12.16 12.03 11.12
CA LEU A 314 -12.35 12.46 12.50
C LEU A 314 -11.31 13.50 12.89
N ARG A 315 -11.69 14.43 13.76
CA ARG A 315 -10.77 15.34 14.43
C ARG A 315 -10.26 14.70 15.72
N LEU A 316 -8.94 14.66 15.88
CA LEU A 316 -8.30 14.07 17.05
C LEU A 316 -8.62 14.83 18.35
N ALA A 317 -8.89 16.14 18.25
CA ALA A 317 -9.29 16.96 19.40
C ALA A 317 -10.72 16.65 19.89
N ASP A 318 -11.59 16.16 19.01
CA ASP A 318 -13.02 15.96 19.32
C ASP A 318 -13.27 14.58 19.95
N MET A 319 -12.30 13.67 19.86
CA MET A 319 -12.37 12.31 20.42
C MET A 319 -12.57 12.26 21.94
N GLU A 320 -12.33 13.35 22.66
CA GLU A 320 -12.46 13.37 24.13
C GLU A 320 -13.88 13.61 24.64
N GLY A 321 -14.75 14.17 23.79
CA GLY A 321 -16.10 14.60 24.17
C GLY A 321 -17.19 14.19 23.18
N HIS A 322 -16.85 13.34 22.19
CA HIS A 322 -17.81 12.84 21.23
C HIS A 322 -18.90 12.04 21.93
N GLU A 323 -20.15 12.47 21.79
CA GLU A 323 -21.30 11.68 22.20
C GLU A 323 -21.58 10.63 21.11
N ASP A 324 -21.92 9.40 21.50
CA ASP A 324 -22.17 8.27 20.57
C ASP A 324 -23.24 8.57 19.48
N SER A 325 -23.98 9.67 19.60
CA SER A 325 -24.99 10.12 18.63
C SER A 325 -24.49 11.05 17.53
N GLU A 326 -23.25 11.54 17.58
CA GLU A 326 -22.72 12.43 16.53
C GLU A 326 -22.13 11.63 15.35
N GLU A 327 -22.62 11.89 14.13
CA GLU A 327 -22.13 11.26 12.91
C GLU A 327 -20.79 11.86 12.48
N TRP A 328 -19.83 11.00 12.12
CA TRP A 328 -18.55 11.44 11.59
C TRP A 328 -18.67 11.89 10.13
N PRO A 329 -17.95 12.95 9.72
CA PRO A 329 -17.89 13.37 8.32
C PRO A 329 -17.52 12.22 7.37
N ILE A 330 -18.43 11.90 6.45
CA ILE A 330 -18.23 10.92 5.38
C ILE A 330 -17.47 11.58 4.23
N MET A 331 -16.36 10.97 3.82
CA MET A 331 -15.47 11.46 2.77
C MET A 331 -15.67 10.71 1.44
N ASP A 332 -16.07 9.43 1.51
CA ASP A 332 -16.42 8.59 0.37
C ASP A 332 -17.31 7.43 0.83
N GLU A 333 -18.24 6.99 -0.02
CA GLU A 333 -19.20 5.90 0.24
C GLU A 333 -19.11 4.76 -0.78
N ASN A 334 -18.13 4.82 -1.70
CA ASN A 334 -18.06 3.90 -2.82
C ASN A 334 -16.85 2.96 -2.71
N ALA A 335 -15.68 3.47 -2.38
CA ALA A 335 -14.44 2.72 -2.51
C ALA A 335 -14.24 1.74 -1.35
N ARG A 336 -13.95 0.49 -1.70
CA ARG A 336 -13.26 -0.42 -0.78
C ARG A 336 -11.78 -0.06 -0.76
N VAL A 337 -11.36 0.69 0.24
CA VAL A 337 -10.01 1.24 0.35
C VAL A 337 -9.09 0.27 1.06
N TYR A 338 -7.91 0.02 0.47
CA TYR A 338 -6.85 -0.83 1.06
C TYR A 338 -5.71 -0.01 1.67
N THR A 339 -5.52 1.22 1.21
CA THR A 339 -4.42 2.08 1.62
C THR A 339 -4.77 3.54 1.37
N MET A 340 -4.19 4.42 2.17
CA MET A 340 -4.34 5.87 2.02
C MET A 340 -2.99 6.57 2.22
N VAL A 341 -2.79 7.70 1.55
CA VAL A 341 -1.64 8.58 1.78
C VAL A 341 -2.03 10.02 1.51
N GLU A 342 -1.60 10.93 2.38
CA GLU A 342 -1.89 12.36 2.21
C GLU A 342 -0.89 13.03 1.25
N ILE A 343 -1.41 13.91 0.39
CA ILE A 343 -0.69 14.91 -0.37
C ILE A 343 -1.19 16.32 0.02
N GLU A 344 -0.52 17.38 -0.43
CA GLU A 344 -0.92 18.76 -0.13
C GLU A 344 -2.39 19.06 -0.46
N ALA A 345 -2.93 18.48 -1.54
CA ALA A 345 -4.30 18.70 -1.97
C ALA A 345 -5.36 17.93 -1.16
N GLY A 346 -4.99 16.86 -0.44
CA GLY A 346 -5.92 15.99 0.27
C GLY A 346 -5.42 14.55 0.45
N MET A 347 -6.34 13.66 0.80
CA MET A 347 -6.07 12.23 0.99
C MET A 347 -6.21 11.47 -0.32
N ILE A 348 -5.18 10.74 -0.73
CA ILE A 348 -5.27 9.77 -1.81
C ILE A 348 -5.72 8.43 -1.21
N ILE A 349 -6.79 7.86 -1.74
CA ILE A 349 -7.26 6.51 -1.41
C ILE A 349 -7.03 5.55 -2.59
N GLY A 350 -6.57 4.34 -2.30
CA GLY A 350 -6.38 3.28 -3.29
C GLY A 350 -7.38 2.15 -3.10
N ASP A 351 -8.12 1.80 -4.14
CA ASP A 351 -9.26 0.88 -4.05
C ASP A 351 -9.00 -0.55 -4.56
N ALA A 352 -10.01 -1.40 -4.36
CA ALA A 352 -10.03 -2.80 -4.81
C ALA A 352 -9.94 -2.97 -6.34
N TYR A 353 -10.36 -1.96 -7.11
CA TYR A 353 -10.50 -2.02 -8.57
C TYR A 353 -9.28 -1.45 -9.32
N GLY A 354 -8.33 -0.86 -8.60
CA GLY A 354 -7.12 -0.28 -9.18
C GLY A 354 -7.25 1.20 -9.54
N TYR A 355 -8.22 1.88 -8.93
CA TYR A 355 -8.36 3.33 -8.99
C TYR A 355 -7.73 3.97 -7.75
N LEU A 356 -7.12 5.13 -8.01
CA LEU A 356 -6.71 6.12 -7.05
C LEU A 356 -7.71 7.26 -7.10
N TYR A 357 -8.10 7.79 -5.96
CA TYR A 357 -8.93 8.99 -5.84
C TYR A 357 -8.25 9.96 -4.88
N CYS A 358 -8.21 11.25 -5.20
CA CYS A 358 -7.79 12.28 -4.26
C CYS A 358 -9.00 13.03 -3.75
N ILE A 359 -9.19 13.03 -2.43
CA ILE A 359 -10.34 13.63 -1.75
C ILE A 359 -9.82 14.73 -0.82
N ASN A 360 -10.36 15.93 -0.94
CA ASN A 360 -10.00 17.02 -0.02
C ASN A 360 -10.71 16.88 1.34
N ASN A 361 -10.33 17.71 2.32
CA ASN A 361 -10.93 17.70 3.67
C ASN A 361 -12.42 18.10 3.70
N ALA A 362 -13.01 18.53 2.58
CA ALA A 362 -14.43 18.80 2.45
C ALA A 362 -15.21 17.62 1.82
N GLY A 363 -14.57 16.47 1.61
CA GLY A 363 -15.18 15.30 0.98
C GLY A 363 -15.35 15.41 -0.54
N GLN A 364 -14.67 16.37 -1.20
CA GLN A 364 -14.75 16.51 -2.64
C GLN A 364 -13.65 15.72 -3.33
N GLU A 365 -14.02 14.85 -4.28
CA GLU A 365 -13.07 14.22 -5.18
C GLU A 365 -12.47 15.27 -6.14
N LEU A 366 -11.16 15.45 -6.06
CA LEU A 366 -10.40 16.36 -6.91
C LEU A 366 -10.02 15.70 -8.23
N TRP A 367 -9.65 14.43 -8.19
CA TRP A 367 -9.32 13.63 -9.36
C TRP A 367 -9.37 12.14 -9.06
N ARG A 368 -9.43 11.35 -10.13
CA ARG A 368 -9.18 9.89 -10.11
C ARG A 368 -8.20 9.46 -11.21
N HIS A 369 -7.51 8.36 -10.97
CA HIS A 369 -6.55 7.77 -11.92
C HIS A 369 -6.51 6.24 -11.79
N PHE A 370 -6.52 5.54 -12.91
CA PHE A 370 -6.52 4.08 -12.96
C PHE A 370 -5.11 3.53 -13.27
N VAL A 371 -4.62 2.65 -12.41
CA VAL A 371 -3.35 1.92 -12.61
C VAL A 371 -3.56 0.42 -12.82
N GLY A 372 -4.75 -0.08 -12.44
CA GLY A 372 -5.19 -1.47 -12.59
C GLY A 372 -4.68 -2.42 -11.51
N SER A 373 -5.45 -3.50 -11.27
CA SER A 373 -5.30 -4.42 -10.12
C SER A 373 -5.54 -3.73 -8.76
N THR A 374 -5.91 -4.49 -7.74
CA THR A 374 -6.13 -3.96 -6.39
C THR A 374 -4.89 -3.20 -5.89
N ILE A 375 -5.10 -1.96 -5.43
CA ILE A 375 -4.03 -1.15 -4.85
C ILE A 375 -3.70 -1.72 -3.48
N TYR A 376 -2.44 -2.07 -3.26
CA TYR A 376 -2.00 -2.63 -1.99
C TYR A 376 -1.37 -1.59 -1.08
N SER A 377 -0.62 -0.64 -1.65
CA SER A 377 0.17 0.31 -0.87
C SER A 377 0.46 1.59 -1.66
N LEU A 378 0.64 2.69 -0.93
CA LEU A 378 0.97 3.99 -1.46
C LEU A 378 2.09 4.62 -0.64
N ALA A 379 2.99 5.34 -1.30
CA ALA A 379 3.91 6.25 -0.63
C ALA A 379 4.14 7.49 -1.50
N VAL A 380 4.28 8.65 -0.85
CA VAL A 380 4.61 9.90 -1.53
C VAL A 380 6.05 10.25 -1.21
N SER A 381 6.78 10.70 -2.23
CA SER A 381 8.13 11.24 -2.09
C SER A 381 8.17 12.42 -1.08
N PRO A 382 9.31 12.64 -0.39
CA PRO A 382 9.41 13.71 0.59
C PRO A 382 9.08 15.09 0.02
N ASP A 383 9.49 15.39 -1.22
CA ASP A 383 9.18 16.64 -1.93
C ASP A 383 7.77 16.73 -2.52
N GLN A 384 6.93 15.71 -2.32
CA GLN A 384 5.54 15.63 -2.82
C GLN A 384 5.41 15.61 -4.35
N SER A 385 6.48 15.37 -5.10
CA SER A 385 6.45 15.38 -6.57
C SER A 385 6.01 14.05 -7.18
N GLN A 386 6.24 12.94 -6.48
CA GLN A 386 6.03 11.59 -6.96
C GLN A 386 5.20 10.73 -6.00
N LEU A 387 4.30 9.93 -6.57
CA LEU A 387 3.53 8.90 -5.89
C LEU A 387 3.99 7.52 -6.37
N ALA A 388 4.43 6.68 -5.43
CA ALA A 388 4.67 5.26 -5.67
C ALA A 388 3.43 4.44 -5.30
N VAL A 389 3.03 3.54 -6.21
CA VAL A 389 1.80 2.75 -6.08
C VAL A 389 2.14 1.27 -6.28
N GLY A 390 1.99 0.48 -5.22
CA GLY A 390 2.16 -0.97 -5.26
C GLY A 390 0.82 -1.69 -5.40
N THR A 391 0.75 -2.69 -6.28
CA THR A 391 -0.50 -3.43 -6.55
C THR A 391 -0.37 -4.93 -6.27
N TYR A 392 -1.50 -5.62 -6.10
CA TYR A 392 -1.56 -7.09 -6.02
C TYR A 392 -1.15 -7.78 -7.34
N GLY A 393 -1.18 -7.06 -8.46
CA GLY A 393 -0.81 -7.54 -9.79
C GLY A 393 0.70 -7.60 -10.05
N GLY A 394 1.54 -7.31 -9.04
CA GLY A 394 2.98 -7.32 -9.19
C GLY A 394 3.53 -6.07 -9.87
N MET A 395 2.84 -4.94 -9.76
CA MET A 395 3.28 -3.68 -10.36
C MET A 395 3.65 -2.66 -9.28
N LEU A 396 4.75 -1.96 -9.51
CA LEU A 396 5.09 -0.70 -8.85
C LEU A 396 5.01 0.43 -9.87
N HIS A 397 4.07 1.36 -9.70
CA HIS A 397 3.93 2.53 -10.56
C HIS A 397 4.56 3.75 -9.90
N LEU A 398 5.29 4.55 -10.66
CA LEU A 398 5.76 5.87 -10.24
C LEU A 398 5.00 6.93 -11.04
N LEU A 399 4.18 7.72 -10.34
CA LEU A 399 3.34 8.76 -10.93
C LEU A 399 3.87 10.14 -10.57
N ASP A 400 3.94 11.03 -11.55
CA ASP A 400 4.22 12.45 -11.39
C ASP A 400 2.96 13.18 -10.91
N LEU A 401 3.00 13.67 -9.67
CA LEU A 401 1.94 14.46 -9.05
C LEU A 401 1.92 15.92 -9.54
N CYS A 402 3.03 16.40 -10.11
CA CYS A 402 3.19 17.77 -10.62
C CYS A 402 2.89 17.90 -12.12
N SER A 403 2.58 16.79 -12.79
CA SER A 403 2.26 16.78 -14.22
C SER A 403 1.06 17.67 -14.55
N GLN A 404 1.17 18.41 -15.65
CA GLN A 404 0.09 19.28 -16.17
C GLN A 404 -0.86 18.56 -17.13
N SER A 405 -0.53 17.33 -17.54
CA SER A 405 -1.34 16.56 -18.48
C SER A 405 -1.12 15.06 -18.30
N MET A 406 -2.22 14.29 -18.32
CA MET A 406 -2.16 12.84 -18.40
C MET A 406 -1.68 12.38 -19.81
N ASP A 407 -1.05 11.21 -19.90
CA ASP A 407 -0.68 10.61 -21.18
C ASP A 407 -1.89 10.01 -21.93
N GLU A 408 -1.70 9.69 -23.22
CA GLU A 408 -2.75 9.21 -24.13
C GLU A 408 -3.28 7.80 -23.78
N TYR A 409 -2.63 7.09 -22.85
CA TYR A 409 -2.97 5.73 -22.42
C TYR A 409 -3.57 5.70 -21.01
N GLY A 410 -3.45 6.80 -20.27
CA GLY A 410 -3.99 6.96 -18.93
C GLY A 410 -5.51 7.01 -18.91
N ILE A 411 -6.10 6.44 -17.87
CA ILE A 411 -7.54 6.47 -17.61
C ILE A 411 -7.76 7.23 -16.32
N GLY A 412 -8.60 8.26 -16.36
CA GLY A 412 -8.85 9.12 -15.20
C GLY A 412 -9.32 10.53 -15.55
N THR A 413 -9.46 11.34 -14.51
CA THR A 413 -9.90 12.75 -14.59
C THR A 413 -8.78 13.74 -14.22
N GLY A 414 -7.70 13.25 -13.60
CA GLY A 414 -6.55 14.06 -13.21
C GLY A 414 -5.53 14.28 -14.34
N THR A 415 -4.39 14.86 -13.96
CA THR A 415 -3.26 15.16 -14.85
C THR A 415 -2.03 14.28 -14.59
N LEU A 416 -2.15 13.30 -13.69
CA LEU A 416 -1.08 12.39 -13.32
C LEU A 416 -0.49 11.70 -14.55
N ARG A 417 0.83 11.54 -14.54
CA ARG A 417 1.57 10.87 -15.60
C ARG A 417 2.46 9.79 -15.02
N GLU A 418 2.46 8.61 -15.63
CA GLU A 418 3.37 7.56 -15.21
C GLU A 418 4.80 7.84 -15.71
N LEU A 419 5.72 7.99 -14.76
CA LEU A 419 7.14 8.20 -14.99
C LEU A 419 7.87 6.90 -15.30
N GLU A 420 7.51 5.84 -14.58
CA GLU A 420 8.12 4.52 -14.67
C GLU A 420 7.20 3.46 -14.06
N ARG A 421 7.35 2.21 -14.50
CA ARG A 421 6.73 1.04 -13.89
C ARG A 421 7.75 -0.08 -13.70
N TYR A 422 7.67 -0.77 -12.57
CA TYR A 422 8.38 -2.02 -12.35
C TYR A 422 7.40 -3.19 -12.33
N VAL A 423 7.77 -4.29 -12.98
CA VAL A 423 7.07 -5.57 -12.91
C VAL A 423 7.85 -6.50 -11.99
N LEU A 424 7.23 -6.89 -10.88
CA LEU A 424 7.80 -7.60 -9.74
C LEU A 424 7.13 -8.97 -9.58
N TRP A 425 7.23 -9.82 -10.60
CA TRP A 425 6.60 -11.15 -10.61
C TRP A 425 7.47 -12.23 -9.96
N ARG A 426 6.81 -13.31 -9.52
CA ARG A 426 7.49 -14.46 -8.91
C ARG A 426 8.44 -15.11 -9.91
N ASP A 427 9.57 -15.59 -9.40
CA ASP A 427 10.58 -16.33 -10.15
C ASP A 427 11.15 -15.59 -11.39
N GLU A 428 11.00 -14.26 -11.43
CA GLU A 428 11.54 -13.39 -12.47
C GLU A 428 12.35 -12.24 -11.86
N GLU A 429 13.37 -11.77 -12.58
CA GLU A 429 14.04 -10.53 -12.21
C GLU A 429 13.09 -9.34 -12.44
N PRO A 430 13.13 -8.29 -11.59
CA PRO A 430 12.33 -7.10 -11.81
C PRO A 430 12.57 -6.49 -13.19
N LEU A 431 11.50 -6.25 -13.92
CA LEU A 431 11.53 -5.61 -15.24
C LEU A 431 11.17 -4.14 -15.09
N ARG A 432 11.89 -3.27 -15.77
CA ARG A 432 11.50 -1.88 -15.97
C ARG A 432 10.60 -1.80 -17.20
N TRP A 433 9.52 -1.06 -17.07
CA TRP A 433 8.61 -0.76 -18.16
C TRP A 433 8.31 0.71 -18.15
#